data_AF-A0A0N8PQQ3-F1
#
_entry.id   AF-A0A0N8PQQ3-F1
#
_cell.length_a   1.000
_cell.length_b   1.000
_cell.length_c   1.000
_cell.angle_alpha   90.00
_cell.angle_beta   90.00
_cell.angle_gamma   90.00
#
_symmetry.space_group_name_H-M   'P 1'
#
loop_
_entity.id
_entity.type
_entity.pdbx_description
1 polymer ?
#
loop_
_entity_poly.entity_id
_entity_poly.type
_entity_poly.pdbx_seq_one_letter_code
_entity_poly.pdbx_strand_id
1 'polypeptide(L)'
;TNLDNILADMRFQQGQLLGDNPNSGYEQQILGMGYYLDAVGMERQQDFYYLNLGRSLMSIADIKRQQNNGQLGQPKANASVNDLLDMPSIEAAEQAVLQQTPLETMSYAQAVLERAQQLNSLNKDHYANLARLHNFWFGRLNQDPAQLNEAIDWYKRGHEIAPQDVTILNEYASAVALMGNYLSNQQKTAEAQTFYQQANELLADSKRLDPNYPDTSLR
;
A
#
# COMPACT_ATOMS: atom_id res chain seq x y z
N THR A 1 -7.19 1.85 28.41
CA THR A 1 -8.38 2.40 29.12
C THR A 1 -9.25 3.13 28.13
N ASN A 2 -10.55 3.39 28.38
CA ASN A 2 -11.41 4.07 27.39
C ASN A 2 -10.92 5.50 27.00
N LEU A 3 -10.05 6.11 27.82
CA LEU A 3 -9.38 7.38 27.52
C LEU A 3 -8.28 7.23 26.46
N ASP A 4 -7.55 6.11 26.45
CA ASP A 4 -6.46 5.85 25.49
C ASP A 4 -7.05 5.66 24.08
N ASN A 5 -8.18 4.97 23.95
CA ASN A 5 -8.95 4.86 22.71
C ASN A 5 -9.33 6.24 22.13
N ILE A 6 -9.90 7.11 22.95
CA ILE A 6 -10.35 8.45 22.50
C ILE A 6 -9.16 9.29 22.07
N LEU A 7 -8.04 9.22 22.80
CA LEU A 7 -6.83 9.94 22.44
C LEU A 7 -6.22 9.37 21.15
N ALA A 8 -6.19 8.04 20.99
CA ALA A 8 -5.72 7.39 19.77
C ALA A 8 -6.55 7.81 18.55
N ASP A 9 -7.88 7.85 18.68
CA ASP A 9 -8.77 8.35 17.61
C ASP A 9 -8.53 9.83 17.29
N MET A 10 -8.29 10.67 18.30
CA MET A 10 -7.95 12.08 18.08
C MET A 10 -6.63 12.22 17.32
N ARG A 11 -5.60 11.46 17.70
CA ARG A 11 -4.31 11.41 17.00
C ARG A 11 -4.49 10.93 15.57
N PHE A 12 -5.23 9.85 15.39
CA PHE A 12 -5.55 9.32 14.08
C PHE A 12 -6.20 10.37 13.16
N GLN A 13 -7.20 11.10 13.66
CA GLN A 13 -7.85 12.18 12.90
C GLN A 13 -6.89 13.33 12.57
N GLN A 14 -5.97 13.70 13.47
CA GLN A 14 -4.91 14.66 13.17
C GLN A 14 -4.00 14.18 12.04
N GLY A 15 -3.68 12.88 12.03
CA GLY A 15 -2.99 12.20 10.94
C GLY A 15 -3.71 12.35 9.62
N GLN A 16 -5.03 12.11 9.58
CA GLN A 16 -5.83 12.25 8.35
C GLN A 16 -5.85 13.69 7.81
N LEU A 17 -6.05 14.67 8.70
CA LEU A 17 -6.10 16.09 8.31
C LEU A 17 -4.80 16.57 7.64
N LEU A 18 -3.66 16.00 8.03
CA LEU A 18 -2.35 16.39 7.52
C LEU A 18 -1.83 15.46 6.42
N GLY A 19 -2.01 14.15 6.54
CA GLY A 19 -1.47 13.14 5.63
C GLY A 19 -2.32 12.89 4.39
N ASP A 20 -3.66 12.99 4.51
CA ASP A 20 -4.58 12.61 3.43
C ASP A 20 -4.98 13.80 2.56
N ASN A 21 -4.55 15.02 2.92
CA ASN A 21 -4.81 16.22 2.12
C ASN A 21 -3.96 16.22 0.84
N PRO A 22 -4.57 16.31 -0.36
CA PRO A 22 -3.85 16.29 -1.64
C PRO A 22 -2.83 17.42 -1.82
N ASN A 23 -2.98 18.51 -1.06
CA ASN A 23 -2.08 19.67 -1.11
C ASN A 23 -0.97 19.60 -0.06
N SER A 24 -0.90 18.53 0.74
CA SER A 24 0.09 18.43 1.81
C SER A 24 1.50 18.30 1.25
N GLY A 25 2.36 19.23 1.67
CA GLY A 25 3.79 19.18 1.41
C GLY A 25 4.48 18.06 2.19
N TYR A 26 5.75 17.83 1.88
CA TYR A 26 6.54 16.76 2.49
C TYR A 26 6.58 16.82 4.02
N GLU A 27 6.75 18.01 4.60
CA GLU A 27 6.76 18.19 6.06
C GLU A 27 5.41 17.83 6.71
N GLN A 28 4.29 18.20 6.07
CA GLN A 28 2.95 17.87 6.55
C GLN A 28 2.67 16.37 6.47
N GLN A 29 3.18 15.70 5.44
CA GLN A 29 3.11 14.24 5.31
C GLN A 29 3.88 13.54 6.43
N ILE A 30 5.06 14.03 6.79
CA ILE A 30 5.86 13.49 7.90
C ILE A 30 5.15 13.69 9.25
N LEU A 31 4.61 14.88 9.51
CA LEU A 31 3.81 15.15 10.72
C LEU A 31 2.56 14.26 10.78
N GLY A 32 1.85 14.11 9.65
CA GLY A 32 0.69 13.22 9.56
C GLY A 32 1.05 11.76 9.87
N MET A 33 2.20 11.29 9.37
CA MET A 33 2.77 9.98 9.69
C MET A 33 3.07 9.85 11.18
N GLY A 34 3.64 10.88 11.82
CA GLY A 34 3.89 10.92 13.26
C GLY A 34 2.61 10.76 14.09
N TYR A 35 1.52 11.41 13.69
CA TYR A 35 0.22 11.24 14.33
C TYR A 35 -0.35 9.82 14.18
N TYR A 36 -0.17 9.18 13.03
CA TYR A 36 -0.54 7.77 12.86
C TYR A 36 0.31 6.84 13.73
N LEU A 37 1.61 7.09 13.86
CA LEU A 37 2.47 6.34 14.77
C LEU A 37 2.02 6.48 16.23
N ASP A 38 1.67 7.70 16.67
CA ASP A 38 1.19 7.94 18.04
C ASP A 38 -0.11 7.16 18.32
N ALA A 39 -1.06 7.18 17.38
CA ALA A 39 -2.29 6.39 17.47
C ALA A 39 -2.02 4.87 17.56
N VAL A 40 -1.13 4.34 16.72
CA VAL A 40 -0.70 2.94 16.78
C VAL A 40 -0.02 2.60 18.11
N GLY A 41 0.80 3.51 18.64
CA GLY A 41 1.47 3.34 19.92
C GLY A 41 0.49 3.21 21.09
N MET A 42 -0.61 3.95 21.05
CA MET A 42 -1.69 3.90 22.04
C MET A 42 -2.52 2.62 21.94
N GLU A 43 -2.91 2.21 20.72
CA GLU A 43 -3.79 1.06 20.48
C GLU A 43 -3.17 0.09 19.44
N ARG A 44 -2.16 -0.68 19.88
CA ARG A 44 -1.37 -1.61 19.04
C ARG A 44 -2.16 -2.76 18.39
N GLN A 45 -3.44 -2.92 18.71
CA GLN A 45 -4.33 -3.93 18.12
C GLN A 45 -5.26 -3.35 17.04
N GLN A 46 -5.27 -2.03 16.85
CA GLN A 46 -6.15 -1.38 15.89
C GLN A 46 -5.55 -1.41 14.48
N ASP A 47 -5.89 -2.44 13.71
CA ASP A 47 -5.45 -2.69 12.33
C ASP A 47 -5.61 -1.47 11.40
N PHE A 48 -6.71 -0.74 11.52
CA PHE A 48 -6.98 0.44 10.69
C PHE A 48 -5.95 1.57 10.85
N TYR A 49 -5.34 1.73 12.04
CA TYR A 49 -4.29 2.74 12.22
C TYR A 49 -3.01 2.34 11.46
N TYR A 50 -2.66 1.05 11.49
CA TYR A 50 -1.56 0.52 10.68
C TYR A 50 -1.84 0.70 9.17
N LEU A 51 -3.07 0.44 8.72
CA LEU A 51 -3.44 0.60 7.30
C LEU A 51 -3.13 2.02 6.77
N ASN A 52 -3.49 3.04 7.55
CA ASN A 52 -3.25 4.43 7.17
C ASN A 52 -1.78 4.84 7.33
N LEU A 53 -1.10 4.36 8.37
CA LEU A 53 0.34 4.54 8.51
C LEU A 53 1.11 3.99 7.30
N GLY A 54 0.75 2.79 6.83
CA GLY A 54 1.36 2.17 5.66
C GLY A 54 1.15 3.00 4.39
N ARG A 55 -0.07 3.49 4.16
CA ARG A 55 -0.39 4.39 3.04
C ARG A 55 0.37 5.72 3.12
N SER A 56 0.50 6.28 4.32
CA SER A 56 1.28 7.51 4.54
C SER A 56 2.77 7.30 4.21
N LEU A 57 3.36 6.16 4.62
CA LEU A 57 4.73 5.81 4.26
C LEU A 57 4.91 5.61 2.75
N MET A 58 3.93 5.02 2.04
CA MET A 58 3.96 4.96 0.57
C MET A 58 3.96 6.35 -0.08
N SER A 59 3.14 7.27 0.42
CA SER A 59 3.10 8.66 -0.04
C SER A 59 4.44 9.36 0.16
N ILE A 60 5.02 9.24 1.35
CA ILE A 60 6.34 9.77 1.70
C ILE A 60 7.42 9.18 0.78
N ALA A 61 7.39 7.88 0.49
CA ALA A 61 8.33 7.24 -0.42
C ALA A 61 8.22 7.79 -1.85
N ASP A 62 7.02 8.07 -2.35
CA ASP A 62 6.84 8.68 -3.67
C ASP A 62 7.39 10.11 -3.72
N ILE A 63 7.14 10.91 -2.68
CA ILE A 63 7.66 12.28 -2.58
C ILE A 63 9.19 12.26 -2.55
N LYS A 64 9.79 11.40 -1.72
CA LYS A 64 11.25 11.21 -1.65
C LYS A 64 11.83 10.82 -3.01
N ARG A 65 11.20 9.88 -3.72
CA ARG A 65 11.62 9.46 -5.06
C ARG A 65 11.65 10.65 -6.02
N GLN A 66 10.61 11.48 -6.01
CA GLN A 66 10.49 12.66 -6.87
C GLN A 66 11.56 13.71 -6.55
N GLN A 67 11.88 13.90 -5.26
CA GLN A 67 12.89 14.88 -4.82
C GLN A 67 14.33 14.39 -4.99
N ASN A 68 14.59 13.09 -4.91
CA ASN A 68 15.95 12.54 -4.88
C ASN A 68 16.55 12.26 -6.27
N ASN A 69 16.11 12.97 -7.31
CA ASN A 69 16.55 12.78 -8.70
C ASN A 69 16.52 11.30 -9.16
N GLY A 70 15.59 10.49 -8.65
CA GLY A 70 15.49 9.06 -8.96
C GLY A 70 16.47 8.15 -8.22
N GLN A 71 17.27 8.64 -7.26
CA GLN A 71 18.06 7.78 -6.39
C GLN A 71 17.17 7.10 -5.35
N LEU A 72 17.00 5.78 -5.49
CA LEU A 72 16.02 5.01 -4.70
C LEU A 72 16.56 4.41 -3.40
N GLY A 73 17.89 4.29 -3.28
CA GLY A 73 18.52 3.53 -2.20
C GLY A 73 18.42 2.02 -2.40
N GLN A 74 18.38 1.28 -1.30
CA GLN A 74 18.20 -0.18 -1.29
C GLN A 74 17.05 -0.54 -0.34
N PRO A 75 16.31 -1.63 -0.58
CA PRO A 75 15.28 -2.08 0.35
C PRO A 75 15.90 -2.47 1.70
N LYS A 76 15.17 -2.23 2.80
CA LYS A 76 15.58 -2.69 4.13
C LYS A 76 15.07 -4.12 4.34
N ALA A 77 15.97 -5.09 4.28
CA ALA A 77 15.64 -6.52 4.30
C ALA A 77 14.80 -6.98 5.52
N ASN A 78 15.03 -6.38 6.70
CA ASN A 78 14.34 -6.73 7.94
C ASN A 78 13.60 -5.51 8.51
N ALA A 79 12.89 -4.76 7.66
CA ALA A 79 12.05 -3.67 8.12
C ALA A 79 10.99 -4.20 9.10
N SER A 80 10.89 -3.57 10.27
CA SER A 80 9.88 -3.90 11.28
C SER A 80 9.13 -2.64 11.68
N VAL A 81 7.83 -2.78 11.94
CA VAL A 81 7.04 -1.66 12.48
C VAL A 81 7.59 -1.18 13.84
N ASN A 82 8.19 -2.08 14.61
CA ASN A 82 8.77 -1.76 15.91
C ASN A 82 10.01 -0.84 15.79
N ASP A 83 10.70 -0.82 14.64
CA ASP A 83 11.82 0.09 14.41
C ASP A 83 11.37 1.57 14.48
N LEU A 84 10.07 1.84 14.23
CA LEU A 84 9.48 3.17 14.36
C LEU A 84 8.73 3.33 15.69
N LEU A 85 7.99 2.31 16.13
CA LEU A 85 7.15 2.41 17.34
C LEU A 85 7.93 2.44 18.65
N ASP A 86 9.14 1.85 18.67
CA ASP A 86 9.95 1.79 19.90
C ASP A 86 11.02 2.90 19.94
N MET A 87 10.92 3.88 19.03
CA MET A 87 11.70 5.12 19.07
C MET A 87 11.38 5.92 20.36
N PRO A 88 12.36 6.69 20.89
CA PRO A 88 12.17 7.40 22.15
C PRO A 88 11.13 8.53 22.10
N SER A 89 10.78 9.01 20.90
CA SER A 89 9.68 9.95 20.67
C SER A 89 9.19 9.89 19.23
N ILE A 90 8.03 10.50 18.96
CA ILE A 90 7.48 10.63 17.60
C ILE A 90 8.42 11.46 16.72
N GLU A 91 9.01 12.53 17.24
CA GLU A 91 9.98 13.35 16.50
C GLU A 91 11.21 12.52 16.12
N ALA A 92 11.67 11.60 16.97
CA ALA A 92 12.77 10.70 16.63
C ALA A 92 12.40 9.74 15.48
N ALA A 93 11.17 9.23 15.48
CA ALA A 93 10.66 8.40 14.38
C ALA A 93 10.51 9.21 13.07
N GLU A 94 10.00 10.44 13.14
CA GLU A 94 9.93 11.37 12.00
C GLU A 94 11.31 11.65 11.42
N GLN A 95 12.30 11.96 12.27
CA GLN A 95 13.68 12.15 11.83
C GLN A 95 14.26 10.87 11.21
N ALA A 96 13.97 9.69 11.76
CA ALA A 96 14.40 8.43 11.17
C ALA A 96 13.83 8.24 9.76
N VAL A 97 12.53 8.49 9.56
CA VAL A 97 11.89 8.41 8.22
C VAL A 97 12.44 9.49 7.28
N LEU A 98 12.72 10.70 7.78
CA LEU A 98 13.34 11.75 6.96
C LEU A 98 14.68 11.33 6.36
N GLN A 99 15.51 10.57 7.11
CA GLN A 99 16.82 10.09 6.66
C GLN A 99 16.75 8.84 5.76
N GLN A 100 15.62 8.13 5.73
CA GLN A 100 15.46 6.95 4.89
C GLN A 100 15.43 7.28 3.40
N THR A 101 15.96 6.36 2.61
CA THR A 101 15.79 6.34 1.15
C THR A 101 14.36 5.95 0.76
N PRO A 102 13.94 6.21 -0.50
CA PRO A 102 12.62 5.77 -0.99
C PRO A 102 12.34 4.27 -0.78
N LEU A 103 13.31 3.38 -1.06
CA LEU A 103 13.12 1.94 -0.92
C LEU A 103 13.13 1.46 0.53
N GLU A 104 13.89 2.10 1.42
CA GLU A 104 13.78 1.82 2.86
C GLU A 104 12.40 2.24 3.38
N THR A 105 11.92 3.43 3.01
CA THR A 105 10.59 3.92 3.40
C THR A 105 9.49 2.97 2.90
N MET A 106 9.62 2.47 1.66
CA MET A 106 8.69 1.48 1.09
C MET A 106 8.74 0.13 1.83
N SER A 107 9.91 -0.29 2.29
CA SER A 107 10.06 -1.51 3.09
C SER A 107 9.31 -1.40 4.44
N TYR A 108 9.32 -0.22 5.07
CA TYR A 108 8.51 0.03 6.26
C TYR A 108 7.02 0.09 5.96
N ALA A 109 6.62 0.69 4.83
CA ALA A 109 5.23 0.68 4.39
C ALA A 109 4.70 -0.76 4.26
N GLN A 110 5.49 -1.66 3.66
CA GLN A 110 5.16 -3.08 3.54
C GLN A 110 5.01 -3.73 4.93
N ALA A 111 6.01 -3.60 5.81
CA ALA A 111 5.97 -4.20 7.15
C ALA A 111 4.75 -3.73 7.98
N VAL A 112 4.37 -2.46 7.84
CA VAL A 112 3.19 -1.89 8.51
C VAL A 112 1.89 -2.46 7.94
N LEU A 113 1.75 -2.56 6.62
CA LEU A 113 0.56 -3.13 5.98
C LEU A 113 0.42 -4.63 6.26
N GLU A 114 1.53 -5.36 6.28
CA GLU A 114 1.55 -6.77 6.71
C GLU A 114 1.09 -6.91 8.16
N ARG A 115 1.50 -5.99 9.05
CA ARG A 115 1.00 -5.98 10.43
C ARG A 115 -0.50 -5.71 10.50
N ALA A 116 -1.03 -4.79 9.69
CA ALA A 116 -2.47 -4.55 9.59
C ALA A 116 -3.23 -5.83 9.17
N GLN A 117 -2.72 -6.51 8.13
CA GLN A 117 -3.29 -7.77 7.65
C GLN A 117 -3.24 -8.88 8.71
N GLN A 118 -2.13 -9.00 9.45
CA GLN A 118 -1.99 -10.00 10.52
C GLN A 118 -2.97 -9.77 11.68
N LEU A 119 -3.25 -8.51 12.02
CA LEU A 119 -4.21 -8.17 13.07
C LEU A 119 -5.66 -8.52 12.67
N ASN A 120 -5.99 -8.41 11.38
CA ASN A 120 -7.33 -8.67 10.88
C ASN A 120 -7.32 -9.33 9.49
N SER A 121 -7.06 -10.63 9.45
CA SER A 121 -6.90 -11.38 8.20
C SER A 121 -8.20 -11.55 7.40
N LEU A 122 -9.35 -11.12 7.91
CA LEU A 122 -10.64 -11.18 7.20
C LEU A 122 -10.99 -9.86 6.52
N ASN A 123 -10.21 -8.81 6.75
CA ASN A 123 -10.42 -7.53 6.09
C ASN A 123 -9.75 -7.53 4.70
N LYS A 124 -10.58 -7.60 3.66
CA LYS A 124 -10.17 -7.55 2.24
C LYS A 124 -9.31 -6.33 1.89
N ASP A 125 -9.52 -5.19 2.56
CA ASP A 125 -8.83 -3.94 2.23
C ASP A 125 -7.33 -4.03 2.55
N HIS A 126 -6.92 -4.84 3.51
CA HIS A 126 -5.51 -5.04 3.83
C HIS A 126 -4.77 -5.75 2.68
N TYR A 127 -5.41 -6.76 2.09
CA TYR A 127 -4.90 -7.45 0.90
C TYR A 127 -4.80 -6.51 -0.30
N ALA A 128 -5.86 -5.72 -0.54
CA ALA A 128 -5.86 -4.74 -1.63
C ALA A 128 -4.76 -3.69 -1.46
N ASN A 129 -4.52 -3.20 -0.23
CA ASN A 129 -3.45 -2.22 0.02
C ASN A 129 -2.05 -2.81 -0.14
N LEU A 130 -1.81 -4.05 0.29
CA LEU A 130 -0.54 -4.75 0.01
C LEU A 130 -0.33 -4.93 -1.50
N ALA A 131 -1.38 -5.31 -2.23
CA ALA A 131 -1.29 -5.43 -3.68
C ALA A 131 -1.00 -4.10 -4.38
N ARG A 132 -1.64 -3.00 -3.94
CA ARG A 132 -1.37 -1.63 -4.42
C ARG A 132 0.04 -1.18 -4.09
N LEU A 133 0.59 -1.55 -2.92
CA LEU A 133 1.98 -1.27 -2.57
C LEU A 133 2.94 -1.90 -3.57
N HIS A 134 2.77 -3.19 -3.87
CA HIS A 134 3.65 -3.89 -4.80
C HIS A 134 3.49 -3.41 -6.26
N ASN A 135 2.27 -3.10 -6.70
CA ASN A 135 2.05 -2.44 -7.99
C ASN A 135 2.75 -1.07 -8.06
N PHE A 136 2.65 -0.28 -6.99
CA PHE A 136 3.35 1.01 -6.90
C PHE A 136 4.87 0.80 -6.98
N TRP A 137 5.40 -0.16 -6.23
CA TRP A 137 6.83 -0.49 -6.24
C TRP A 137 7.30 -0.81 -7.66
N PHE A 138 6.59 -1.69 -8.36
CA PHE A 138 6.87 -2.05 -9.75
C PHE A 138 6.80 -0.85 -10.71
N GLY A 139 5.72 -0.07 -10.63
CA GLY A 139 5.44 0.98 -11.61
C GLY A 139 6.20 2.28 -11.38
N ARG A 140 6.64 2.55 -10.15
CA ARG A 140 7.16 3.87 -9.75
C ARG A 140 8.59 3.83 -9.25
N LEU A 141 9.02 2.73 -8.63
CA LEU A 141 10.37 2.58 -8.09
C LEU A 141 11.25 1.80 -9.06
N ASN A 142 11.03 0.50 -9.21
CA ASN A 142 11.81 -0.34 -10.12
C ASN A 142 10.89 -1.33 -10.83
N GLN A 143 11.16 -1.63 -12.09
CA GLN A 143 10.36 -2.59 -12.87
C GLN A 143 10.76 -4.05 -12.56
N ASP A 144 10.94 -4.38 -11.27
CA ASP A 144 11.22 -5.73 -10.82
C ASP A 144 9.94 -6.59 -10.89
N PRO A 145 9.87 -7.59 -11.79
CA PRO A 145 8.67 -8.41 -11.95
C PRO A 145 8.32 -9.22 -10.70
N ALA A 146 9.25 -9.42 -9.75
CA ALA A 146 8.92 -10.03 -8.47
C ALA A 146 7.87 -9.23 -7.69
N GLN A 147 7.94 -7.89 -7.73
CA GLN A 147 6.93 -7.02 -7.13
C GLN A 147 5.57 -7.21 -7.80
N LEU A 148 5.55 -7.35 -9.12
CA LEU A 148 4.29 -7.53 -9.82
C LEU A 148 3.65 -8.91 -9.55
N ASN A 149 4.47 -9.96 -9.35
CA ASN A 149 3.98 -11.25 -8.87
C ASN A 149 3.37 -11.13 -7.47
N GLU A 150 4.03 -10.45 -6.54
CA GLU A 150 3.49 -10.20 -5.18
C GLU A 150 2.15 -9.46 -5.24
N ALA A 151 2.03 -8.44 -6.10
CA ALA A 151 0.77 -7.72 -6.28
C ALA A 151 -0.37 -8.64 -6.73
N ILE A 152 -0.11 -9.48 -7.74
CA ILE A 152 -1.06 -10.49 -8.27
C ILE A 152 -1.47 -11.47 -7.15
N ASP A 153 -0.52 -11.94 -6.34
CA ASP A 153 -0.79 -12.88 -5.26
C ASP A 153 -1.58 -12.26 -4.09
N TRP A 154 -1.33 -10.99 -3.76
CA TRP A 154 -2.13 -10.27 -2.77
C TRP A 154 -3.55 -10.01 -3.26
N TYR A 155 -3.73 -9.58 -4.51
CA TYR A 155 -5.07 -9.43 -5.08
C TYR A 155 -5.85 -10.73 -5.13
N LYS A 156 -5.19 -11.83 -5.54
CA LYS A 156 -5.80 -13.17 -5.54
C LYS A 156 -6.32 -13.54 -4.15
N ARG A 157 -5.49 -13.38 -3.11
CA ARG A 157 -5.89 -13.64 -1.71
C ARG A 157 -7.02 -12.72 -1.26
N GLY A 158 -6.99 -11.44 -1.63
CA GLY A 158 -8.08 -10.49 -1.35
C GLY A 158 -9.40 -10.89 -2.01
N HIS A 159 -9.34 -11.38 -3.25
CA HIS A 159 -10.51 -11.91 -3.97
C HIS A 159 -11.03 -13.21 -3.36
N GLU A 160 -10.17 -14.09 -2.84
CA GLU A 160 -10.60 -15.28 -2.09
C GLU A 160 -11.41 -14.90 -0.83
N ILE A 161 -11.03 -13.80 -0.15
CA ILE A 161 -11.76 -13.26 1.01
C ILE A 161 -13.08 -12.59 0.61
N ALA A 162 -13.08 -11.86 -0.51
CA ALA A 162 -14.22 -11.09 -0.99
C ALA A 162 -14.52 -11.37 -2.48
N PRO A 163 -15.05 -12.56 -2.82
CA PRO A 163 -15.19 -13.00 -4.22
C PRO A 163 -16.22 -12.21 -5.04
N GLN A 164 -17.07 -11.43 -4.37
CA GLN A 164 -18.06 -10.57 -5.03
C GLN A 164 -17.60 -9.11 -5.14
N ASP A 165 -16.40 -8.79 -4.67
CA ASP A 165 -15.86 -7.44 -4.76
C ASP A 165 -15.28 -7.16 -6.14
N VAL A 166 -16.06 -6.44 -6.94
CA VAL A 166 -15.70 -6.05 -8.31
C VAL A 166 -14.57 -5.03 -8.37
N THR A 167 -14.37 -4.22 -7.31
CA THR A 167 -13.25 -3.28 -7.25
C THR A 167 -11.92 -4.04 -7.12
N ILE A 168 -11.83 -4.98 -6.18
CA ILE A 168 -10.65 -5.84 -6.03
C ILE A 168 -10.42 -6.66 -7.30
N LEU A 169 -11.48 -7.20 -7.90
CA LEU A 169 -11.37 -8.01 -9.11
C LEU A 169 -10.85 -7.20 -10.32
N ASN A 170 -11.24 -5.93 -10.44
CA ASN A 170 -10.74 -5.05 -11.50
C ASN A 170 -9.28 -4.61 -11.28
N GLU A 171 -8.91 -4.31 -10.03
CA GLU A 171 -7.51 -4.03 -9.70
C GLU A 171 -6.63 -5.27 -9.91
N TYR A 172 -7.16 -6.45 -9.59
CA TYR A 172 -6.49 -7.73 -9.84
C TYR A 172 -6.24 -7.94 -11.34
N ALA A 173 -7.29 -7.82 -12.16
CA ALA A 173 -7.17 -7.94 -13.61
C ALA A 173 -6.17 -6.93 -14.19
N SER A 174 -6.13 -5.70 -13.64
CA SER A 174 -5.17 -4.67 -14.04
C SER A 174 -3.72 -5.07 -13.73
N ALA A 175 -3.46 -5.66 -12.57
CA ALA A 175 -2.13 -6.16 -12.21
C ALA A 175 -1.69 -7.33 -13.12
N VAL A 176 -2.61 -8.25 -13.42
CA VAL A 176 -2.37 -9.36 -14.34
C VAL A 176 -2.07 -8.86 -15.76
N ALA A 177 -2.85 -7.90 -16.27
CA ALA A 177 -2.61 -7.27 -17.57
C ALA A 177 -1.27 -6.51 -17.61
N LEU A 178 -0.88 -5.87 -16.50
CA LEU A 178 0.41 -5.21 -16.37
C LEU A 178 1.58 -6.21 -16.49
N MET A 179 1.43 -7.43 -15.98
CA MET A 179 2.44 -8.49 -16.16
C MET A 179 2.53 -8.93 -17.62
N GLY A 180 1.38 -9.06 -18.30
CA GLY A 180 1.33 -9.27 -19.74
C GLY A 180 2.09 -8.19 -20.51
N ASN A 181 1.87 -6.91 -20.17
CA ASN A 181 2.58 -5.78 -20.78
C ASN A 181 4.08 -5.83 -20.54
N TYR A 182 4.51 -6.12 -19.30
CA TYR A 182 5.91 -6.30 -18.98
C TYR A 182 6.56 -7.40 -19.84
N LEU A 183 5.96 -8.58 -19.90
CA LEU A 183 6.47 -9.72 -20.68
C LEU A 183 6.48 -9.43 -22.18
N SER A 184 5.44 -8.78 -22.70
CA SER A 184 5.38 -8.35 -24.10
C SER A 184 6.52 -7.39 -24.45
N ASN A 185 6.82 -6.44 -23.56
CA ASN A 185 7.95 -5.52 -23.73
C ASN A 185 9.31 -6.25 -23.72
N GLN A 186 9.39 -7.38 -23.01
CA GLN A 186 10.54 -8.29 -23.02
C GLN A 186 10.52 -9.28 -24.21
N GLN A 187 9.63 -9.09 -25.19
CA GLN A 187 9.45 -9.96 -26.36
C GLN A 187 9.03 -11.40 -26.01
N LYS A 188 8.50 -11.63 -24.81
CA LYS A 188 7.98 -12.93 -24.35
C LYS A 188 6.49 -13.08 -24.67
N THR A 189 6.13 -12.97 -25.95
CA THR A 189 4.74 -12.85 -26.39
C THR A 189 3.85 -14.03 -25.98
N ALA A 190 4.37 -15.26 -25.99
CA ALA A 190 3.61 -16.44 -25.59
C ALA A 190 3.24 -16.42 -24.09
N GLU A 191 4.19 -16.03 -23.24
CA GLU A 191 3.94 -15.85 -21.80
C GLU A 191 2.97 -14.69 -21.57
N ALA A 192 3.18 -13.55 -22.24
CA ALA A 192 2.31 -12.39 -22.15
C ALA A 192 0.85 -12.70 -22.50
N GLN A 193 0.61 -13.52 -23.53
CA GLN A 193 -0.73 -13.92 -23.95
C GLN A 193 -1.49 -14.69 -22.86
N THR A 194 -0.78 -15.47 -22.04
CA THR A 194 -1.38 -16.19 -20.90
C THR A 194 -1.93 -15.21 -19.87
N PHE A 195 -1.14 -14.18 -19.53
CA PHE A 195 -1.58 -13.12 -18.61
C PHE A 195 -2.72 -12.29 -19.19
N TYR A 196 -2.67 -11.93 -20.48
CA TYR A 196 -3.78 -11.21 -21.11
C TYR A 196 -5.08 -12.02 -21.12
N GLN A 197 -5.00 -13.32 -21.36
CA GLN A 197 -6.16 -14.19 -21.26
C GLN A 197 -6.72 -14.21 -19.83
N GLN A 198 -5.87 -14.39 -18.82
CA GLN A 198 -6.29 -14.38 -17.42
C GLN A 198 -6.93 -13.04 -17.02
N ALA A 199 -6.36 -11.91 -17.44
CA ALA A 199 -6.94 -10.59 -17.18
C ALA A 199 -8.34 -10.44 -17.81
N ASN A 200 -8.53 -10.93 -19.04
CA ASN A 200 -9.84 -10.91 -19.70
C ASN A 200 -10.87 -11.79 -18.98
N GLU A 201 -10.47 -12.95 -18.47
CA GLU A 201 -11.33 -13.84 -17.68
C GLU A 201 -11.78 -13.14 -16.38
N LEU A 202 -10.85 -12.50 -15.65
CA LEU A 202 -11.16 -11.73 -14.44
C LEU A 202 -12.11 -10.55 -14.72
N LEU A 203 -11.91 -9.82 -15.83
CA LEU A 203 -12.80 -8.73 -16.23
C LEU A 203 -14.19 -9.23 -16.65
N ALA A 204 -14.26 -10.39 -17.32
CA ALA A 204 -15.54 -11.01 -17.66
C ALA A 204 -16.30 -11.42 -16.39
N ASP A 205 -15.61 -11.94 -15.38
CA ASP A 205 -16.18 -12.25 -14.07
C ASP A 205 -16.66 -11.01 -13.33
N SER A 206 -15.87 -9.94 -13.33
CA SER A 206 -16.25 -8.64 -12.76
C SER A 206 -17.52 -8.10 -13.39
N LYS A 207 -17.61 -8.11 -14.73
CA LYS A 207 -18.79 -7.67 -15.46
C LYS A 207 -20.03 -8.54 -15.19
N ARG A 208 -19.84 -9.84 -14.92
CA ARG A 208 -20.95 -10.74 -14.56
C ARG A 208 -21.49 -10.42 -13.16
N LEU A 209 -20.62 -10.04 -12.23
CA LEU A 209 -21.00 -9.65 -10.86
C LEU A 209 -21.66 -8.26 -10.83
N ASP A 210 -21.13 -7.30 -11.58
CA ASP A 210 -21.71 -5.96 -11.73
C ASP A 210 -21.61 -5.47 -13.19
N PRO A 211 -22.68 -5.65 -13.98
CA PRO A 211 -22.73 -5.20 -15.37
C PRO A 211 -22.59 -3.68 -15.55
N ASN A 212 -22.85 -2.89 -14.51
CA ASN A 212 -22.85 -1.42 -14.53
C ASN A 212 -21.60 -0.82 -13.86
N TYR A 213 -20.65 -1.64 -13.39
CA TYR A 213 -19.43 -1.14 -12.76
C TYR A 213 -18.67 -0.08 -13.60
N PRO A 214 -18.56 -0.21 -14.95
CA PRO A 214 -17.92 0.82 -15.77
C PRO A 214 -18.54 2.22 -15.61
N ASP A 215 -19.83 2.30 -15.29
CA ASP A 215 -20.56 3.55 -15.10
C ASP A 215 -20.36 4.14 -13.68
N THR A 216 -19.83 3.34 -12.74
CA THR A 216 -19.61 3.74 -11.33
C THR A 216 -18.15 4.09 -11.03
N SER A 217 -17.17 3.58 -11.78
CA SER A 217 -15.74 3.91 -11.61
C SER A 217 -15.32 5.27 -12.21
N LEU A 218 -16.23 5.98 -12.87
CA LEU A 218 -16.00 7.30 -13.49
C LEU A 218 -16.43 8.49 -12.59
N ARG A 219 -16.58 8.30 -11.28
CA ARG A 219 -16.88 9.38 -10.32
C ARG A 219 -15.70 9.75 -9.44
#